data_AF-V9DU52-F1
#
_entry.id   AF-V9DU52-F1
#
_cell.length_a   1.000
_cell.length_b   1.000
_cell.length_c   1.000
_cell.angle_alpha   90.00
_cell.angle_beta   90.00
_cell.angle_gamma   90.00
#
_symmetry.space_group_name_H-M   'P 1'
#
loop_
_entity.id
_entity.type
_entity.pdbx_description
1 polymer ?
#
loop_
_entity_poly.entity_id
_entity_poly.type
_entity_poly.pdbx_seq_one_letter_code
_entity_poly.pdbx_strand_id
1 'polypeptide(L)'
;MIAVWKEIVKHKGKNIVEESEGKEGLIDFVKRWHCASARGYQIIISPVEWIETPQQPDAVSCGVLDVAQAYSYLTESMRLQEHGVSKRDVSVMRLKMIWMVVWHSKKRSISVYDADKANRICELLQKQLG
;
A
#
# COMPACT_ATOMS: atom_id res chain seq x y z
N MET A 1 20.53 11.56 -6.90
CA MET A 1 19.55 12.65 -7.01
C MET A 1 18.31 12.19 -6.25
N ILE A 2 18.15 12.65 -5.01
CA ILE A 2 17.12 12.17 -4.08
C ILE A 2 15.89 13.07 -4.27
N ALA A 3 14.80 12.51 -4.80
CA ALA A 3 13.53 13.23 -4.87
C ALA A 3 12.93 13.29 -3.46
N VAL A 4 13.15 14.43 -2.80
CA VAL A 4 12.45 14.82 -1.58
C VAL A 4 10.99 15.04 -1.97
N TRP A 5 10.09 14.21 -1.42
CA TRP A 5 8.66 14.41 -1.56
C TRP A 5 8.30 15.79 -0.99
N LYS A 6 7.97 16.71 -1.90
CA LYS A 6 7.49 18.05 -1.56
C LYS A 6 6.16 17.91 -0.84
N GLU A 7 6.05 18.57 0.30
CA GLU A 7 4.89 18.63 1.18
C GLU A 7 3.55 18.62 0.42
N ILE A 8 2.66 17.71 0.81
CA ILE A 8 1.25 17.78 0.41
C ILE A 8 0.67 19.02 1.09
N VAL A 9 0.47 20.08 0.31
CA VAL A 9 -0.19 21.31 0.73
C VAL A 9 -1.59 20.94 1.23
N LYS A 10 -1.87 21.25 2.49
CA LYS A 10 -3.17 21.03 3.12
C LYS A 10 -4.19 22.00 2.51
N HIS A 11 -4.80 21.63 1.38
CA HIS A 11 -5.88 22.41 0.80
C HIS A 11 -7.12 22.29 1.70
N LYS A 12 -7.35 23.33 2.51
CA LYS A 12 -8.64 23.55 3.17
C LYS A 12 -9.71 23.69 2.09
N GLY A 13 -10.61 22.72 2.03
CA GLY A 13 -11.93 22.87 1.42
C GLY A 13 -11.93 23.00 -0.10
N LYS A 14 -11.62 21.92 -0.82
CA LYS A 14 -12.23 21.64 -2.12
C LYS A 14 -11.93 20.19 -2.51
N ASN A 15 -12.96 19.44 -2.86
CA ASN A 15 -12.85 18.14 -3.52
C ASN A 15 -12.06 18.33 -4.82
N ILE A 16 -10.76 18.11 -4.79
CA ILE A 16 -9.91 18.07 -5.97
C ILE A 16 -8.99 16.88 -5.76
N VAL A 17 -9.41 15.75 -6.34
CA VAL A 17 -8.45 14.78 -6.86
C VAL A 17 -7.68 15.58 -7.89
N GLU A 18 -6.51 16.11 -7.52
CA GLU A 18 -5.60 16.68 -8.52
C GLU A 18 -5.15 15.51 -9.37
N GLU A 19 -5.85 15.39 -10.50
CA GLU A 19 -5.53 14.54 -11.61
C GLU A 19 -4.12 14.94 -12.07
N SER A 20 -3.11 14.17 -11.64
CA SER A 20 -1.78 14.32 -12.19
C SER A 20 -1.88 13.96 -13.67
N GLU A 21 -1.94 14.97 -14.53
CA GLU A 21 -2.04 14.79 -15.98
C GLU A 21 -1.01 13.75 -16.44
N GLY A 22 -1.50 12.58 -16.85
CA GLY A 22 -0.68 11.50 -17.41
C GLY A 22 -0.36 10.30 -16.50
N LYS A 23 -0.82 10.24 -15.24
CA LYS A 23 -0.70 9.03 -14.41
C LYS A 23 -2.03 8.59 -13.83
N GLU A 24 -2.35 7.32 -14.06
CA GLU A 24 -3.52 6.69 -13.49
C GLU A 24 -3.49 6.72 -11.95
N GLY A 25 -4.63 7.07 -11.33
CA GLY A 25 -4.80 7.00 -9.88
C GLY A 25 -5.02 5.58 -9.36
N LEU A 26 -4.75 5.35 -8.08
CA LEU A 26 -4.87 4.02 -7.46
C LEU A 26 -6.27 3.38 -7.63
N ILE A 27 -7.34 4.17 -7.53
CA ILE A 27 -8.72 3.66 -7.66
C ILE A 27 -8.96 3.10 -9.07
N ASP A 28 -8.52 3.81 -10.10
CA ASP A 28 -8.71 3.40 -11.48
C ASP A 28 -7.84 2.17 -11.80
N PHE A 29 -6.61 2.15 -11.27
CA PHE A 29 -5.75 0.97 -11.35
C PHE A 29 -6.44 -0.25 -10.74
N VAL A 30 -6.99 -0.13 -9.53
CA VAL A 30 -7.66 -1.23 -8.83
C VAL A 30 -8.88 -1.73 -9.61
N LYS A 31 -9.68 -0.83 -10.18
CA LYS A 31 -10.82 -1.20 -11.04
C LYS A 31 -10.36 -1.99 -12.26
N ARG A 32 -9.34 -1.53 -12.98
CA ARG A 32 -8.81 -2.25 -14.15
C ARG A 32 -8.18 -3.58 -13.77
N TRP A 33 -7.37 -3.61 -12.72
CA TRP A 33 -6.78 -4.81 -12.16
C TRP A 33 -7.86 -5.86 -11.84
N HIS A 34 -8.94 -5.46 -11.18
CA HIS A 34 -10.06 -6.34 -10.88
C HIS A 34 -10.77 -6.85 -12.15
N CYS A 35 -11.03 -5.98 -13.14
CA CYS A 35 -11.58 -6.39 -14.43
C CYS A 35 -10.69 -7.38 -15.20
N ALA A 36 -9.37 -7.33 -15.01
CA ALA A 36 -8.42 -8.24 -15.62
C ALA A 36 -8.27 -9.56 -14.84
N SER A 37 -8.32 -9.51 -13.50
CA SER A 37 -7.98 -10.64 -12.62
C SER A 37 -9.18 -11.49 -12.19
N ALA A 38 -10.37 -10.88 -12.05
CA ALA A 38 -11.55 -11.49 -11.46
C ALA A 38 -12.84 -11.10 -12.21
N ARG A 39 -12.88 -11.38 -13.51
CA ARG A 39 -14.06 -11.12 -14.36
C ARG A 39 -15.32 -11.76 -13.78
N GLY A 40 -16.38 -10.96 -13.66
CA GLY A 40 -17.70 -11.42 -13.20
C GLY A 40 -17.98 -11.22 -11.71
N TYR A 41 -16.97 -10.84 -10.91
CA TYR A 41 -17.19 -10.38 -9.55
C TYR A 41 -17.43 -8.87 -9.54
N GLN A 42 -18.02 -8.35 -8.46
CA GLN A 42 -18.16 -6.92 -8.25
C GLN A 42 -17.15 -6.48 -7.19
N ILE A 43 -16.42 -5.39 -7.46
CA ILE A 43 -15.59 -4.72 -6.47
C ILE A 43 -16.35 -3.51 -5.92
N ILE A 44 -16.45 -3.42 -4.60
CA ILE A 44 -17.00 -2.26 -3.92
C ILE A 44 -15.82 -1.49 -3.35
N ILE A 45 -15.64 -0.25 -3.83
CA ILE A 45 -14.61 0.67 -3.33
C ILE A 45 -15.34 1.69 -2.47
N SER A 46 -15.14 1.60 -1.16
CA SER A 46 -15.64 2.60 -0.21
C SER A 46 -15.03 3.97 -0.48
N PRO A 47 -15.68 5.07 -0.06
CA PRO A 47 -15.09 6.40 -0.10
C PRO A 47 -13.70 6.42 0.53
N VAL A 48 -12.82 7.28 0.00
CA VAL A 48 -11.47 7.44 0.54
C VAL A 48 -11.56 8.04 1.94
N GLU A 49 -11.05 7.31 2.93
CA GLU A 49 -10.89 7.79 4.30
C GLU A 49 -9.41 8.11 4.57
N TRP A 50 -9.17 9.31 5.08
CA TRP A 50 -7.83 9.71 5.49
C TRP A 50 -7.52 9.12 6.86
N ILE A 51 -6.48 8.31 6.92
CA ILE A 51 -5.99 7.73 8.17
C ILE A 51 -5.02 8.72 8.80
N GLU A 52 -5.46 9.39 9.87
CA GLU A 52 -4.62 10.37 10.58
C GLU A 52 -3.71 9.71 11.64
N THR A 53 -3.91 8.44 11.99
CA THR A 53 -3.12 7.74 13.01
C THR A 53 -2.70 6.33 12.58
N PRO A 54 -1.52 5.86 13.00
CA PRO A 54 -0.53 6.59 13.81
C PRO A 54 0.31 7.58 13.01
N GLN A 55 0.78 8.63 13.67
CA GLN A 55 1.79 9.54 13.12
C GLN A 55 3.20 9.02 13.42
N GLN A 56 4.12 9.17 12.46
CA GLN A 56 5.52 8.79 12.66
C GLN A 56 6.23 9.76 13.62
N PRO A 57 7.13 9.27 14.49
CA PRO A 57 7.85 10.12 15.44
C PRO A 57 9.06 10.86 14.85
N ASP A 58 9.39 10.63 13.58
CA ASP A 58 10.55 11.18 12.89
C ASP A 58 10.33 11.24 11.37
N ALA A 59 11.30 11.74 10.60
CA ALA A 59 11.21 11.89 9.15
C ALA A 59 11.73 10.67 8.36
N VAL A 60 12.04 9.55 9.02
CA VAL A 60 12.77 8.41 8.41
C VAL A 60 12.11 7.05 8.64
N SER A 61 10.92 7.03 9.25
CA SER A 61 10.23 5.80 9.66
C SER A 61 8.95 5.50 8.89
N CYS A 62 8.61 6.29 7.86
CA CYS A 62 7.42 6.10 7.04
C CYS A 62 7.28 4.66 6.51
N GLY A 63 8.32 4.10 5.88
CA GLY A 63 8.26 2.74 5.35
C GLY A 63 8.07 1.65 6.42
N VAL A 64 8.51 1.88 7.66
CA VAL A 64 8.23 0.95 8.77
C VAL A 64 6.76 1.02 9.15
N LEU A 65 6.17 2.21 9.12
CA LEU A 65 4.77 2.40 9.46
C LEU A 65 3.84 1.90 8.35
N ASP A 66 4.20 2.04 7.08
CA ASP A 66 3.44 1.46 5.96
C ASP A 66 3.33 -0.06 6.09
N VAL A 67 4.45 -0.73 6.39
CA VAL A 67 4.48 -2.19 6.58
C VAL A 67 3.73 -2.60 7.85
N ALA A 68 3.90 -1.86 8.94
CA ALA A 68 3.18 -2.12 10.19
C ALA A 68 1.66 -1.96 10.02
N GLN A 69 1.22 -0.92 9.29
CA GLN A 69 -0.18 -0.67 8.99
C GLN A 69 -0.77 -1.77 8.12
N ALA A 70 -0.08 -2.17 7.05
CA ALA A 70 -0.50 -3.30 6.22
C ALA A 70 -0.62 -4.61 7.04
N TYR A 71 0.35 -4.87 7.91
CA TYR A 71 0.31 -6.03 8.80
C TYR A 71 -0.86 -5.98 9.80
N SER A 72 -1.17 -4.80 10.35
CA SER A 72 -2.32 -4.59 11.22
C SER A 72 -3.64 -4.93 10.54
N TYR A 73 -3.81 -4.53 9.27
CA TYR A 73 -4.99 -4.90 8.47
C TYR A 73 -5.06 -6.41 8.22
N LEU A 74 -3.94 -7.04 7.84
CA LEU A 74 -3.87 -8.48 7.57
C LEU A 74 -4.11 -9.35 8.81
N THR A 75 -3.89 -8.81 10.01
CA THR A 75 -4.08 -9.49 11.28
C THR A 75 -5.32 -9.03 12.04
N GLU A 76 -6.15 -8.19 11.41
CA GLU A 76 -7.37 -7.62 11.99
C GLU A 76 -7.10 -6.90 13.34
N SER A 77 -5.90 -6.34 13.51
CA SER A 77 -5.46 -5.67 14.73
C SER A 77 -5.28 -4.18 14.51
N MET A 78 -6.33 -3.41 14.83
CA MET A 78 -6.35 -1.95 14.67
C MET A 78 -5.66 -1.17 15.81
N ARG A 79 -5.03 -1.89 16.75
CA ARG A 79 -4.36 -1.31 17.93
C ARG A 79 -3.28 -0.28 17.59
N LEU A 80 -2.71 -0.37 16.39
CA LEU A 80 -1.71 0.56 15.89
C LEU A 80 -2.28 1.98 15.69
N GLN A 81 -3.58 2.11 15.41
CA GLN A 81 -4.25 3.40 15.20
C GLN A 81 -4.68 4.07 16.51
N GLU A 82 -4.71 3.32 17.62
CA GLU A 82 -5.21 3.76 18.92
C GLU A 82 -4.19 4.57 19.73
N HIS A 83 -2.89 4.46 19.43
CA HIS A 83 -1.83 5.05 20.25
C HIS A 83 -0.80 5.78 19.38
N GLY A 84 -0.20 6.85 19.94
CA GLY A 84 0.92 7.54 19.31
C GLY A 84 2.15 6.62 19.23
N VAL A 85 2.80 6.57 18.06
CA VAL A 85 3.99 5.74 17.85
C VAL A 85 5.24 6.48 18.32
N SER A 86 5.95 5.90 19.29
CA SER A 86 7.23 6.44 19.76
C SER A 86 8.42 5.88 18.97
N LYS A 87 9.60 6.51 19.12
CA LYS A 87 10.86 5.97 18.55
C LYS A 87 11.20 4.56 19.05
N ARG A 88 10.78 4.22 20.28
CA ARG A 88 10.97 2.88 20.84
C ARG A 88 10.08 1.87 20.12
N ASP A 89 8.83 2.23 19.83
CA ASP A 89 7.91 1.37 19.10
C ASP A 89 8.43 1.10 17.68
N VAL A 90 8.92 2.15 17.00
CA VAL A 90 9.60 2.01 15.69
C VAL A 90 10.78 1.04 15.78
N SER A 91 11.60 1.13 16.82
CA SER A 91 12.75 0.23 17.01
C SER A 91 12.32 -1.23 17.15
N VAL A 92 11.24 -1.47 17.91
CA VAL A 92 10.63 -2.80 18.07
C VAL A 92 10.03 -3.30 16.75
N MET A 93 9.33 -2.44 15.99
CA MET A 93 8.78 -2.78 14.67
C MET A 93 9.89 -3.18 13.70
N ARG A 94 10.97 -2.40 13.62
CA ARG A 94 12.14 -2.73 12.78
C ARG A 94 12.74 -4.08 13.16
N LEU A 95 12.92 -4.33 14.47
CA LEU A 95 13.45 -5.59 14.95
C LEU A 95 12.53 -6.77 14.57
N LYS A 96 11.21 -6.62 14.72
CA LYS A 96 10.24 -7.64 14.30
C LYS A 96 10.30 -7.90 12.79
N MET A 97 10.44 -6.86 11.96
CA MET A 97 10.58 -7.03 10.51
C MET A 97 11.86 -7.79 10.16
N ILE A 98 13.00 -7.42 10.77
CA ILE A 98 14.27 -8.14 10.58
C ILE A 98 14.11 -9.60 11.01
N TRP A 99 13.49 -9.85 12.16
CA TRP A 99 13.22 -11.20 12.65
C TRP A 99 12.37 -12.01 11.66
N MET A 100 11.29 -11.43 11.13
CA MET A 100 10.46 -12.07 10.12
C MET A 100 11.26 -12.41 8.86
N VAL A 101 12.11 -11.50 8.41
CA VAL A 101 12.94 -11.71 7.22
C VAL A 101 13.98 -12.81 7.46
N VAL A 102 14.69 -12.78 8.59
CA VAL A 102 15.79 -13.71 8.86
C VAL A 102 15.28 -15.10 9.26
N TRP A 103 14.23 -15.16 10.07
CA TRP A 103 13.79 -16.41 10.71
C TRP A 103 12.60 -17.07 10.00
N HIS A 104 11.68 -16.29 9.45
CA HIS A 104 10.43 -16.80 8.88
C HIS A 104 10.39 -16.83 7.35
N SER A 105 11.38 -16.26 6.67
CA SER A 105 11.46 -16.33 5.21
C SER A 105 11.85 -17.72 4.74
N LYS A 106 10.84 -18.57 4.54
CA LYS A 106 11.00 -19.76 3.70
C LYS A 106 10.87 -19.31 2.26
N LYS A 107 11.88 -19.63 1.43
CA LYS A 107 11.77 -19.45 -0.02
C LYS A 107 10.60 -20.28 -0.52
N ARG A 108 9.51 -19.63 -0.92
CA ARG A 108 8.40 -20.27 -1.64
C ARG A 108 8.60 -20.00 -3.12
N SER A 109 8.68 -21.07 -3.91
CA SER A 109 8.55 -20.94 -5.36
C SER A 109 7.11 -20.57 -5.69
N ILE A 110 6.92 -19.53 -6.48
CA ILE A 110 5.63 -19.27 -7.13
C ILE A 110 5.41 -20.42 -8.12
N SER A 111 4.20 -20.97 -8.18
CA SER A 111 3.90 -22.02 -9.16
C SER A 111 4.00 -21.45 -10.57
N VAL A 112 4.37 -22.26 -11.56
CA VAL A 112 4.42 -21.82 -12.97
C VAL A 112 3.05 -21.28 -13.40
N TYR A 113 1.97 -21.93 -12.94
CA TYR A 113 0.60 -21.49 -13.17
C TYR A 113 0.33 -20.07 -12.63
N ASP A 114 0.71 -19.80 -11.38
CA ASP A 114 0.48 -18.48 -10.77
C ASP A 114 1.34 -17.40 -11.44
N ALA A 115 2.57 -17.74 -11.83
CA ALA A 115 3.45 -16.85 -12.57
C ALA A 115 2.88 -16.50 -13.95
N ASP A 116 2.43 -17.49 -14.71
CA ASP A 116 1.80 -17.31 -16.02
C ASP A 116 0.51 -16.50 -15.91
N LYS A 117 -0.32 -16.78 -14.90
CA LYS A 117 -1.54 -16.02 -14.63
C LYS A 117 -1.23 -14.56 -14.33
N ALA A 118 -0.24 -14.28 -13.48
CA ALA A 118 0.18 -12.92 -13.16
C ALA A 118 0.70 -12.19 -14.42
N ASN A 119 1.52 -12.85 -15.24
CA ASN A 119 2.02 -12.29 -16.50
C ASN A 119 0.88 -11.92 -17.45
N ARG A 120 -0.10 -12.79 -17.64
CA ARG A 120 -1.28 -12.49 -18.49
C ARG A 120 -2.08 -11.30 -17.97
N ILE A 121 -2.25 -11.18 -16.66
CA ILE A 121 -2.94 -10.02 -16.06
C ILE A 121 -2.13 -8.74 -16.35
N CYS A 122 -0.81 -8.77 -16.16
CA CYS A 122 0.06 -7.64 -16.46
C CYS A 122 -0.04 -7.19 -17.94
N GLU A 123 0.00 -8.14 -18.88
CA GLU A 123 -0.18 -7.84 -20.31
C GLU A 123 -1.53 -7.20 -20.62
N LEU A 124 -2.61 -7.68 -20.00
CA LEU A 124 -3.94 -7.09 -20.14
C LEU A 124 -3.97 -5.65 -19.62
N LEU A 125 -3.32 -5.39 -18.48
CA LEU A 125 -3.28 -4.05 -17.90
C LEU A 125 -2.48 -3.06 -18.73
N GLN A 126 -1.41 -3.50 -19.39
CA GLN A 126 -0.63 -2.68 -20.29
C GLN A 126 -1.40 -2.35 -21.57
N LYS A 127 -2.11 -3.34 -22.15
CA LYS A 127 -2.96 -3.11 -23.35
C LYS A 127 -4.08 -2.09 -23.12
N GLN A 128 -4.58 -1.98 -21.89
CA GLN A 128 -5.65 -1.03 -21.54
C GLN A 128 -5.15 0.41 -21.33
N LEU A 129 -3.85 0.63 -21.26
CA LEU A 129 -3.23 1.96 -21.13
C LEU A 129 -2.67 2.49 -22.47
N GLY A 130 -2.86 1.72 -23.57
CA GLY A 130 -2.42 2.06 -24.92
C GLY A 130 -3.43 2.91 -25.68
#